data_AF-A0A418GMH2-F1
#
_entry.id   AF-A0A418GMH2-F1
#
_cell.length_a   1.000
_cell.length_b   1.000
_cell.length_c   1.000
_cell.angle_alpha   90.00
_cell.angle_beta   90.00
_cell.angle_gamma   90.00
#
_symmetry.space_group_name_H-M   'P 1'
#
loop_
_entity.id
_entity.type
_entity.pdbx_description
1 polymer ?
#
loop_
_entity_poly.entity_id
_entity_poly.type
_entity_poly.pdbx_seq_one_letter_code
_entity_poly.pdbx_strand_id
1 'polypeptide(L)'
;PCTVEPYNHRDLTATFTRTVIPELRRALNTVLVPRAQNLPLFFSEGTWIATINDPTLLQSCKLVLAVRARMPYDQVQRQFIQQSKVAATDKIRSVVSVQVPGIPLHTLTAAPRQLPYHEGYVYFELEKGTPAWQDVIKAGALALHISGSFPDLNLQLWAIRG
;
A
#
# COMPACT_ATOMS: atom_id res chain seq x y z
N PRO A 1 -8.21 31.84 4.13
CA PRO A 1 -8.17 32.50 2.81
C PRO A 1 -7.08 33.58 2.78
N CYS A 2 -6.01 33.40 1.99
CA CYS A 2 -5.01 34.44 1.79
C CYS A 2 -5.58 35.53 0.86
N THR A 3 -5.39 36.79 1.23
CA THR A 3 -5.83 37.96 0.47
C THR A 3 -4.88 38.21 -0.70
N VAL A 4 -5.38 38.08 -1.93
CA VAL A 4 -4.66 38.46 -3.14
C VAL A 4 -4.83 39.97 -3.32
N GLU A 5 -3.74 40.69 -3.65
CA GLU A 5 -3.82 42.13 -3.91
C GLU A 5 -4.63 42.42 -5.20
N PRO A 6 -5.38 43.53 -5.24
CA PRO A 6 -6.14 43.93 -6.42
C PRO A 6 -5.20 44.25 -7.60
N TYR A 7 -5.67 43.97 -8.81
CA TYR A 7 -4.91 44.18 -10.03
C TYR A 7 -4.45 45.64 -10.20
N ASN A 8 -3.14 45.85 -10.35
CA ASN A 8 -2.57 47.15 -10.69
C ASN A 8 -1.84 47.10 -12.04
N HIS A 9 -2.46 47.68 -13.08
CA HIS A 9 -1.88 47.72 -14.44
C HIS A 9 -0.55 48.47 -14.52
N ARG A 10 -0.30 49.40 -13.58
CA ARG A 10 0.94 50.20 -13.54
C ARG A 10 2.08 49.48 -12.84
N ASP A 11 1.80 48.40 -12.11
CA ASP A 11 2.80 47.59 -11.43
C ASP A 11 2.44 46.10 -11.53
N LEU A 12 2.67 45.56 -12.72
CA LEU A 12 2.43 44.15 -13.03
C LEU A 12 3.38 43.23 -12.24
N THR A 13 4.56 43.71 -11.88
CA THR A 13 5.56 42.94 -11.12
C THR A 13 5.07 42.68 -9.69
N ALA A 14 4.56 43.72 -9.01
CA ALA A 14 3.95 43.55 -7.69
C ALA A 14 2.72 42.64 -7.74
N THR A 15 1.86 42.83 -8.75
CA THR A 15 0.61 42.06 -8.89
C THR A 15 0.86 40.57 -9.18
N PHE A 16 1.66 40.23 -10.20
CA PHE A 16 1.80 38.83 -10.62
C PHE A 16 2.91 38.10 -9.86
N THR A 17 4.08 38.71 -9.72
CA THR A 17 5.28 38.01 -9.24
C THR A 17 5.29 37.85 -7.72
N ARG A 18 4.73 38.82 -6.97
CA ARG A 18 4.79 38.84 -5.50
C ARG A 18 3.60 38.15 -4.82
N THR A 19 2.42 38.17 -5.43
CA THR A 19 1.19 37.65 -4.80
C THR A 19 0.60 36.47 -5.57
N VAL A 20 0.21 36.68 -6.83
CA VAL A 20 -0.52 35.66 -7.62
C VAL A 20 0.33 34.42 -7.90
N ILE A 21 1.53 34.57 -8.45
CA ILE A 21 2.38 33.42 -8.84
C ILE A 21 2.82 32.59 -7.63
N PRO A 22 3.27 33.16 -6.49
CA PRO A 22 3.63 32.39 -5.31
C PRO A 22 2.45 31.64 -4.69
N GLU A 23 1.27 32.26 -4.62
CA GLU A 23 0.08 31.60 -4.08
C GLU A 23 -0.46 30.53 -5.04
N LEU A 24 -0.43 30.78 -6.35
CA LEU A 24 -0.74 29.78 -7.35
C LEU A 24 0.24 28.61 -7.24
N ARG A 25 1.54 28.89 -7.16
CA ARG A 25 2.57 27.86 -6.92
C ARG A 25 2.32 27.13 -5.62
N ARG A 26 1.90 27.77 -4.53
CA ARG A 26 1.59 27.13 -3.25
C ARG A 26 0.36 26.23 -3.32
N ALA A 27 -0.71 26.71 -3.94
CA ALA A 27 -1.94 25.94 -4.17
C ALA A 27 -1.73 24.77 -5.13
N LEU A 28 -0.78 24.89 -6.07
CA LEU A 28 -0.40 23.84 -7.00
C LEU A 28 0.72 22.92 -6.44
N ASN A 29 1.58 23.42 -5.53
CA ASN A 29 2.57 22.65 -4.77
C ASN A 29 1.97 21.90 -3.59
N THR A 30 0.65 21.96 -3.38
CA THR A 30 -0.08 20.86 -2.75
C THR A 30 -0.01 19.66 -3.70
N VAL A 31 1.19 19.08 -3.82
CA VAL A 31 1.42 17.82 -4.49
C VAL A 31 0.43 16.86 -3.86
N LEU A 32 -0.55 16.45 -4.66
CA LEU A 32 -1.43 15.34 -4.33
C LEU A 32 -0.52 14.10 -4.36
N VAL A 33 0.24 13.90 -3.28
CA VAL A 33 0.98 12.66 -3.09
C VAL A 33 -0.09 11.58 -3.21
N PRO A 34 0.06 10.60 -4.11
CA PRO A 34 -0.93 9.55 -4.27
C PRO A 34 -1.22 8.95 -2.90
N ARG A 35 -2.49 9.07 -2.46
CA ARG A 35 -2.92 8.54 -1.16
C ARG A 35 -2.74 7.02 -1.10
N ALA A 36 -2.67 6.36 -2.25
CA ALA A 36 -2.29 4.96 -2.38
C ALA A 36 -1.13 4.82 -3.37
N GLN A 37 -0.12 4.03 -3.00
CA GLN A 37 1.02 3.67 -3.83
C GLN A 37 1.02 2.16 -4.06
N ASN A 38 1.09 1.73 -5.32
CA ASN A 38 1.27 0.32 -5.66
C ASN A 38 2.71 -0.10 -5.33
N LEU A 39 2.85 -1.21 -4.59
CA LEU A 39 4.10 -1.88 -4.31
C LEU A 39 4.18 -3.13 -5.19
N PRO A 40 5.02 -3.14 -6.24
CA PRO A 40 5.07 -4.25 -7.18
C PRO A 40 5.53 -5.53 -6.47
N LEU A 41 4.81 -6.62 -6.76
CA LEU A 41 5.13 -7.96 -6.28
C LEU A 41 5.86 -8.73 -7.39
N PHE A 42 6.97 -9.35 -7.04
CA PHE A 42 7.74 -10.21 -7.93
C PHE A 42 7.72 -11.64 -7.40
N PHE A 43 7.44 -12.61 -8.28
CA PHE A 43 7.46 -14.01 -7.89
C PHE A 43 8.88 -14.57 -8.03
N SER A 44 9.41 -15.11 -6.94
CA SER A 44 10.74 -15.75 -6.89
C SER A 44 10.73 -16.91 -5.90
N GLU A 45 11.31 -18.04 -6.30
CA GLU A 45 11.50 -19.23 -5.44
C GLU A 45 10.24 -19.66 -4.65
N GLY A 46 9.06 -19.63 -5.30
CA GLY A 46 7.80 -20.04 -4.66
C GLY A 46 7.19 -19.01 -3.70
N THR A 47 7.66 -17.77 -3.73
CA THR A 47 7.23 -16.68 -2.85
C THR A 47 7.06 -15.37 -3.62
N TRP A 48 6.08 -14.56 -3.26
CA TRP A 48 5.89 -13.21 -3.79
C TRP A 48 6.62 -12.20 -2.93
N ILE A 49 7.48 -11.38 -3.52
CA ILE A 49 8.32 -10.42 -2.81
C ILE A 49 7.96 -8.99 -3.23
N ALA A 50 7.78 -8.11 -2.25
CA ALA A 50 7.69 -6.67 -2.46
C ALA A 50 8.84 -5.99 -1.72
N THR A 51 9.69 -5.26 -2.45
CA THR A 51 10.74 -4.42 -1.87
C THR A 51 10.18 -3.03 -1.60
N ILE A 52 10.32 -2.55 -0.36
CA ILE A 52 9.87 -1.21 0.04
C ILE A 52 11.11 -0.34 0.28
N ASN A 53 11.44 0.49 -0.71
CA ASN A 53 12.62 1.37 -0.66
C ASN A 53 12.48 2.51 0.36
N ASP A 54 11.25 2.92 0.67
CA ASP A 54 10.96 4.02 1.58
C ASP A 54 10.46 3.48 2.93
N PRO A 55 11.29 3.48 4.00
CA PRO A 55 10.90 2.96 5.31
C PRO A 55 9.77 3.76 5.95
N THR A 56 9.56 5.02 5.54
CA THR A 56 8.46 5.85 6.05
C THR A 56 7.10 5.28 5.64
N LEU A 57 7.01 4.56 4.52
CA LEU A 57 5.80 3.87 4.09
C LEU A 57 5.43 2.76 5.09
N LEU A 58 6.40 1.96 5.53
CA LEU A 58 6.15 0.88 6.48
C LEU A 58 5.67 1.40 7.85
N GLN A 59 6.16 2.56 8.27
CA GLN A 59 5.76 3.16 9.53
C GLN A 59 4.39 3.85 9.43
N SER A 60 4.21 4.74 8.45
CA SER A 60 3.05 5.64 8.38
C SER A 60 1.85 5.12 7.58
N CYS A 61 2.03 4.19 6.64
CA CYS A 61 0.98 3.81 5.69
C CYS A 61 0.36 2.46 6.00
N LYS A 62 -0.96 2.32 5.89
CA LYS A 62 -1.61 1.00 5.95
C LYS A 62 -1.21 0.18 4.72
N LEU A 63 -0.81 -1.08 4.93
CA LEU A 63 -0.59 -2.00 3.80
C LEU A 63 -1.85 -2.81 3.57
N VAL A 64 -2.34 -2.77 2.33
CA VAL A 64 -3.50 -3.52 1.88
C VAL A 64 -3.09 -4.41 0.72
N LEU A 65 -3.38 -5.71 0.85
CA LEU A 65 -3.23 -6.71 -0.18
C LEU A 65 -4.59 -6.92 -0.85
N ALA A 66 -4.66 -6.70 -2.16
CA ALA A 66 -5.81 -7.04 -2.98
C ALA A 66 -5.53 -8.39 -3.67
N VAL A 67 -6.44 -9.34 -3.49
CA VAL A 67 -6.34 -10.70 -4.01
C VAL A 67 -7.54 -10.99 -4.89
N ARG A 68 -7.29 -11.43 -6.12
CA ARG A 68 -8.32 -11.97 -7.02
C ARG A 68 -7.96 -13.39 -7.40
N ALA A 69 -8.94 -14.28 -7.39
CA ALA A 69 -8.83 -15.63 -7.92
C ALA A 69 -10.17 -16.02 -8.55
N ARG A 70 -10.16 -17.01 -9.45
CA ARG A 70 -11.36 -17.55 -10.10
C ARG A 70 -12.14 -18.47 -9.16
N MET A 71 -12.61 -17.92 -8.05
CA MET A 71 -13.30 -18.62 -6.97
C MET A 71 -14.33 -17.68 -6.31
N PRO A 72 -15.34 -18.20 -5.59
CA PRO A 72 -16.26 -17.39 -4.80
C PRO A 72 -15.55 -16.49 -3.79
N TYR A 73 -16.04 -15.26 -3.62
CA TYR A 73 -15.48 -14.24 -2.73
C TYR A 73 -15.23 -14.78 -1.31
N ASP A 74 -16.25 -15.39 -0.69
CA ASP A 74 -16.15 -15.92 0.68
C ASP A 74 -15.11 -17.05 0.80
N GLN A 75 -14.92 -17.82 -0.28
CA GLN A 75 -13.94 -18.89 -0.31
C GLN A 75 -12.53 -18.32 -0.35
N VAL A 76 -12.26 -17.33 -1.22
CA VAL A 76 -10.98 -16.60 -1.24
C VAL A 76 -10.73 -15.96 0.12
N GLN A 77 -11.73 -15.28 0.68
CA GLN A 77 -11.63 -14.60 1.97
C GLN A 77 -11.15 -15.54 3.10
N ARG A 78 -11.75 -16.72 3.22
CA ARG A 78 -11.41 -17.69 4.28
C ARG A 78 -10.14 -18.47 3.98
N GLN A 79 -10.01 -19.01 2.77
CA GLN A 79 -8.89 -19.88 2.41
C GLN A 79 -7.59 -19.09 2.33
N PHE A 80 -7.62 -17.85 1.84
CA PHE A 80 -6.41 -17.05 1.70
C PHE A 80 -5.77 -16.74 3.06
N ILE A 81 -6.55 -16.38 4.09
CA ILE A 81 -6.01 -16.18 5.45
C ILE A 81 -5.33 -17.45 5.97
N GLN A 82 -5.92 -18.62 5.73
CA GLN A 82 -5.44 -19.89 6.26
C GLN A 82 -4.21 -20.43 5.50
N GLN A 83 -4.15 -20.19 4.19
CA GLN A 83 -3.19 -20.80 3.27
C GLN A 83 -2.12 -19.82 2.79
N SER A 84 -2.11 -18.59 3.28
CA SER A 84 -1.07 -17.61 3.02
C SER A 84 -0.29 -17.27 4.29
N LYS A 85 0.99 -16.95 4.11
CA LYS A 85 1.88 -16.50 5.17
C LYS A 85 2.64 -15.28 4.68
N VAL A 86 2.63 -14.23 5.49
CA VAL A 86 3.36 -12.99 5.22
C VAL A 86 4.45 -12.84 6.27
N ALA A 87 5.67 -12.53 5.85
CA ALA A 87 6.81 -12.30 6.73
C ALA A 87 7.86 -11.41 6.06
N ALA A 88 8.94 -11.11 6.80
CA ALA A 88 10.15 -10.55 6.20
C ALA A 88 10.81 -11.54 5.24
N THR A 89 11.47 -11.03 4.20
CA THR A 89 12.03 -11.86 3.11
C THR A 89 13.10 -12.85 3.60
N ASP A 90 13.87 -12.46 4.62
CA ASP A 90 14.87 -13.29 5.28
C ASP A 90 14.27 -14.38 6.19
N LYS A 91 13.06 -14.17 6.70
CA LYS A 91 12.38 -15.09 7.65
C LYS A 91 11.26 -15.93 7.04
N ILE A 92 10.83 -15.66 5.80
CA ILE A 92 9.67 -16.36 5.21
C ILE A 92 9.84 -17.89 5.17
N ARG A 93 11.05 -18.38 4.84
CA ARG A 93 11.33 -19.82 4.81
C ARG A 93 11.19 -20.46 6.20
N SER A 94 11.73 -19.82 7.24
CA SER A 94 11.62 -20.35 8.61
C SER A 94 10.18 -20.28 9.15
N VAL A 95 9.44 -19.22 8.82
CA VAL A 95 8.01 -19.09 9.17
C VAL A 95 7.20 -20.23 8.55
N VAL A 96 7.46 -20.58 7.29
CA VAL A 96 6.77 -21.69 6.61
C VAL A 96 7.19 -23.05 7.19
N SER A 97 8.48 -23.30 7.39
CA SER A 97 8.97 -24.59 7.88
C SER A 97 8.62 -24.87 9.34
N VAL A 98 8.60 -23.84 10.20
CA VAL A 98 8.42 -23.97 11.66
C VAL A 98 6.97 -23.63 12.07
N GLN A 99 6.08 -23.35 11.10
CA GLN A 99 4.67 -23.01 11.32
C GLN A 99 4.45 -21.85 12.31
N VAL A 100 5.41 -20.93 12.38
CA VAL A 100 5.32 -19.75 13.25
C VAL A 100 4.25 -18.80 12.68
N PRO A 101 3.48 -18.11 13.53
CA PRO A 101 2.59 -17.04 13.05
C PRO A 101 3.41 -15.94 12.37
N GLY A 102 3.14 -15.72 11.09
CA GLY A 102 3.63 -14.55 10.35
C GLY A 102 2.81 -13.29 10.67
N ILE A 103 2.87 -12.29 9.80
CA ILE A 103 2.02 -11.09 9.87
C ILE A 103 0.56 -11.49 9.59
N PRO A 104 -0.37 -11.27 10.54
CA PRO A 104 -1.79 -11.54 10.34
C PRO A 104 -2.39 -10.70 9.21
N LEU A 105 -3.35 -11.31 8.50
CA LEU A 105 -4.16 -10.67 7.47
C LEU A 105 -5.59 -10.50 7.98
N HIS A 106 -6.09 -9.26 7.93
CA HIS A 106 -7.45 -8.91 8.33
C HIS A 106 -8.27 -8.54 7.13
N THR A 107 -9.44 -9.17 6.95
CA THR A 107 -10.28 -8.88 5.79
C THR A 107 -10.99 -7.55 5.93
N LEU A 108 -10.95 -6.77 4.86
CA LEU A 108 -11.73 -5.54 4.73
C LEU A 108 -13.08 -5.86 4.08
N THR A 109 -14.16 -5.30 4.64
CA THR A 109 -15.52 -5.49 4.12
C THR A 109 -15.77 -4.73 2.82
N ALA A 110 -14.98 -3.70 2.54
CA ALA A 110 -15.06 -2.89 1.34
C ALA A 110 -13.66 -2.45 0.90
N ALA A 111 -13.52 -2.17 -0.39
CA ALA A 111 -12.30 -1.58 -0.94
C ALA A 111 -12.04 -0.20 -0.29
N PRO A 112 -10.80 0.06 0.16
CA PRO A 112 -10.39 1.41 0.57
C PRO A 112 -10.68 2.45 -0.52
N ARG A 113 -11.23 3.61 -0.13
CA ARG A 113 -11.64 4.68 -1.05
C ARG A 113 -10.49 5.29 -1.86
N GLN A 114 -9.26 5.09 -1.39
CA GLN A 114 -8.03 5.56 -2.01
C GLN A 114 -7.58 4.68 -3.18
N LEU A 115 -8.12 3.46 -3.30
CA LEU A 115 -7.75 2.51 -4.35
C LEU A 115 -8.67 2.64 -5.56
N PRO A 116 -8.15 2.46 -6.79
CA PRO A 116 -9.00 2.29 -7.96
C PRO A 116 -9.88 1.05 -7.76
N TYR A 117 -11.16 1.17 -8.11
CA TYR A 117 -12.10 0.06 -7.98
C TYR A 117 -11.70 -1.06 -8.96
N HIS A 118 -11.54 -2.27 -8.43
CA HIS A 118 -11.30 -3.46 -9.22
C HIS A 118 -12.33 -4.53 -8.81
N GLU A 119 -13.15 -4.96 -9.76
CA GLU A 119 -14.14 -6.01 -9.52
C GLU A 119 -13.48 -7.36 -9.21
N GLY A 120 -14.08 -8.11 -8.30
CA GLY A 120 -13.65 -9.46 -7.94
C GLY A 120 -12.44 -9.56 -7.01
N TYR A 121 -11.94 -8.44 -6.47
CA TYR A 121 -10.87 -8.45 -5.47
C TYR A 121 -11.41 -8.57 -4.05
N VAL A 122 -10.74 -9.39 -3.25
CA VAL A 122 -10.84 -9.44 -1.80
C VAL A 122 -9.68 -8.63 -1.22
N TYR A 123 -9.96 -7.78 -0.24
CA TYR A 123 -8.96 -6.89 0.34
C TYR A 123 -8.58 -7.34 1.75
N PHE A 124 -7.29 -7.37 2.04
CA PHE A 124 -6.74 -7.74 3.33
C PHE A 124 -5.78 -6.66 3.83
N GLU A 125 -5.98 -6.17 5.05
CA GLU A 125 -5.04 -5.28 5.75
C GLU A 125 -4.01 -6.12 6.52
N LEU A 126 -2.73 -5.74 6.42
CA LEU A 126 -1.64 -6.39 7.15
C LEU A 126 -1.51 -5.79 8.55
N GLU A 127 -1.45 -6.64 9.57
CA GLU A 127 -1.35 -6.18 10.96
C GLU A 127 0.07 -5.78 11.36
N LYS A 128 0.24 -4.48 11.66
CA LYS A 128 1.54 -3.90 12.05
C LYS A 128 1.95 -4.11 13.50
N GLY A 129 1.04 -4.51 14.37
CA GLY A 129 1.26 -4.61 15.82
C GLY A 129 2.13 -5.80 16.25
N THR A 130 2.59 -6.62 15.31
CA THR A 130 3.25 -7.89 15.59
C THR A 130 4.78 -7.78 15.60
N PRO A 131 5.51 -8.63 16.34
CA PRO A 131 6.97 -8.69 16.27
C PRO A 131 7.49 -8.96 14.85
N ALA A 132 6.78 -9.78 14.07
CA ALA A 132 7.09 -10.07 12.67
C ALA A 132 7.07 -8.82 11.78
N TRP A 133 6.26 -7.81 12.12
CA TRP A 133 6.25 -6.54 11.42
C TRP A 133 7.55 -5.74 11.60
N GLN A 134 8.15 -5.79 12.80
CA GLN A 134 9.44 -5.13 13.03
C GLN A 134 10.55 -5.74 12.18
N ASP A 135 10.50 -7.04 11.93
CA ASP A 135 11.43 -7.71 11.03
C ASP A 135 11.27 -7.21 9.59
N VAL A 136 10.03 -6.98 9.12
CA VAL A 136 9.79 -6.39 7.79
C VAL A 136 10.35 -4.97 7.71
N ILE A 137 10.19 -4.15 8.75
CA ILE A 137 10.77 -2.81 8.79
C ILE A 137 12.30 -2.87 8.69
N LYS A 138 12.94 -3.80 9.41
CA LYS A 138 14.40 -3.97 9.39
C LYS A 138 14.90 -4.50 8.04
N ALA A 139 14.18 -5.44 7.44
CA ALA A 139 14.54 -6.04 6.16
C ALA A 139 14.25 -5.10 4.97
N GLY A 140 13.31 -4.16 5.10
CA GLY A 140 12.86 -3.30 4.00
C GLY A 140 12.13 -4.05 2.88
N ALA A 141 11.78 -5.31 3.10
CA ALA A 141 11.14 -6.16 2.09
C ALA A 141 10.19 -7.15 2.75
N LEU A 142 9.05 -7.35 2.09
CA LEU A 142 7.99 -8.24 2.51
C LEU A 142 7.88 -9.42 1.55
N ALA A 143 7.69 -10.61 2.12
CA ALA A 143 7.52 -11.85 1.40
C ALA A 143 6.17 -12.48 1.76
N LEU A 144 5.48 -13.01 0.74
CA LEU A 144 4.19 -13.66 0.81
C LEU A 144 4.30 -15.05 0.19
N HIS A 145 4.16 -16.07 1.03
CA HIS A 145 4.06 -17.45 0.61
C HIS A 145 2.61 -17.89 0.57
N ILE A 146 2.22 -18.64 -0.46
CA ILE A 146 0.86 -19.13 -0.67
C ILE A 146 0.95 -20.64 -0.90
N SER A 147 0.42 -21.42 0.04
CA SER A 147 0.44 -22.89 -0.01
C SER A 147 -0.78 -23.48 -0.71
N GLY A 148 -1.83 -22.67 -0.92
CA GLY A 148 -3.09 -23.06 -1.56
C GLY A 148 -3.09 -22.94 -3.09
N SER A 149 -4.06 -23.59 -3.73
CA SER A 149 -4.34 -23.41 -5.16
C SER A 149 -5.38 -22.32 -5.36
N PHE A 150 -4.96 -21.20 -5.96
CA PHE A 150 -5.83 -20.09 -6.34
C PHE A 150 -5.77 -19.94 -7.86
N PRO A 151 -6.79 -20.41 -8.61
CA PRO A 151 -6.80 -20.32 -10.06
C PRO A 151 -6.87 -18.87 -10.51
N ASP A 152 -6.12 -18.53 -11.56
CA ASP A 152 -6.00 -17.16 -12.10
C ASP A 152 -5.65 -16.11 -11.03
N LEU A 153 -4.77 -16.49 -10.10
CA LEU A 153 -4.35 -15.64 -8.99
C LEU A 153 -3.74 -14.33 -9.49
N ASN A 154 -4.33 -13.22 -9.06
CA ASN A 154 -3.79 -11.89 -9.22
C ASN A 154 -3.64 -11.22 -7.86
N LEU A 155 -2.45 -10.66 -7.61
CA LEU A 155 -2.10 -10.02 -6.36
C LEU A 155 -1.66 -8.58 -6.62
N GLN A 156 -2.10 -7.68 -5.75
CA GLN A 156 -1.61 -6.31 -5.73
C GLN A 156 -1.38 -5.89 -4.29
N LEU A 157 -0.19 -5.35 -4.00
CA LEU A 157 0.11 -4.78 -2.70
C LEU A 157 0.06 -3.26 -2.81
N TRP A 158 -0.61 -2.62 -1.85
CA TRP A 158 -0.82 -1.19 -1.82
C TRP A 158 -0.43 -0.61 -0.47
N ALA A 159 0.31 0.50 -0.50
CA ALA A 159 0.56 1.34 0.67
C ALA A 159 -0.37 2.56 0.64
N ILE A 160 -1.26 2.66 1.63
CA ILE A 160 -2.24 3.74 1.75
C ILE A 160 -1.82 4.68 2.88
N ARG A 161 -1.59 5.95 2.54
CA ARG A 161 -1.35 7.03 3.50
C ARG A 161 -2.68 7.43 4.17
N GLY A 162 -2.65 7.52 5.50
CA GLY A 162 -3.76 7.99 6.33
C GLY A 162 -4.03 9.48 6.18
#